data_AF-A0A970PDB8-F1
#
_entry.id   AF-A0A970PDB8-F1
#
_cell.length_a   1.000
_cell.length_b   1.000
_cell.length_c   1.000
_cell.angle_alpha   90.00
_cell.angle_beta   90.00
_cell.angle_gamma   90.00
#
_symmetry.space_group_name_H-M   'P 1'
#
loop_
_entity.id
_entity.type
_entity.pdbx_description
1 polymer ?
#
loop_
_entity_poly.entity_id
_entity_poly.type
_entity_poly.pdbx_seq_one_letter_code
_entity_poly.pdbx_strand_id
1 'polypeptide(L)'
;TSALLRIDGRPPLPLRLETDVGRHSASFTADLNAFGPGAWEGVLEVADLAPTRNAFTMPLRFAIPGLQIAEDQQSVNFSAAGAGFTVRGGRSDTISVDASGISAHMTLQPGGQKHLYVRGFESVTDLGTENGWREVEAKALLEDIDGKPVTDEEVGVRLYLNAAVHNDLPAIVVTGTVENIGAERSMYGFWGWLPGAAYVTPDGDTHEWTMTYHDFGNPGWVFLPNKSADRPGVGWISGETFGESRFGTMLLYTTERKPAVATGDSLTMTFALMPALAAEEVEEMAERLREKGVDLAP
;
A
#
# COMPACT_ATOMS: atom_id res chain seq x y z
N THR A 1 28.69 5.36 29.91
CA THR A 1 28.33 5.34 28.48
C THR A 1 26.88 5.73 28.37
N SER A 2 26.53 6.66 27.50
CA SER A 2 25.15 7.02 27.19
C SER A 2 24.80 6.54 25.79
N ALA A 3 23.65 5.89 25.64
CA ALA A 3 23.15 5.45 24.36
C ALA A 3 21.78 6.11 24.09
N LEU A 4 21.66 6.75 22.94
CA LEU A 4 20.46 7.47 22.51
C LEU A 4 20.06 6.98 21.13
N LEU A 5 18.76 6.80 20.92
CA LEU A 5 18.18 6.67 19.59
C LEU A 5 17.57 8.01 19.20
N ARG A 6 18.13 8.65 18.17
CA ARG A 6 17.57 9.88 17.58
C ARG A 6 16.72 9.51 16.39
N ILE A 7 15.47 9.91 16.39
CA ILE A 7 14.53 9.69 15.28
C ILE A 7 14.06 11.05 14.82
N ASP A 8 13.99 11.25 13.51
CA ASP A 8 13.64 12.54 12.93
C ASP A 8 12.27 13.02 13.42
N GLY A 9 12.20 14.30 13.81
CA GLY A 9 10.99 14.91 14.33
C GLY A 9 10.57 14.47 15.74
N ARG A 10 11.39 13.68 16.47
CA ARG A 10 11.09 13.21 17.83
C ARG A 10 12.18 13.54 18.85
N PRO A 11 11.82 13.64 20.15
CA PRO A 11 12.80 13.72 21.22
C PRO A 11 13.72 12.48 21.21
N PRO A 12 15.03 12.63 21.53
CA PRO A 12 15.93 11.49 21.65
C PRO A 12 15.44 10.48 22.68
N LEU A 13 15.43 9.19 22.31
CA LEU A 13 15.01 8.10 23.18
C LEU A 13 16.23 7.51 23.91
N PRO A 14 16.25 7.52 25.26
CA PRO A 14 17.31 6.86 26.01
C PRO A 14 17.22 5.35 25.86
N LEU A 15 18.36 4.71 25.61
CA LEU A 15 18.47 3.27 25.49
C LEU A 15 19.06 2.66 26.76
N ARG A 16 18.54 1.51 27.19
CA ARG A 16 19.20 0.70 28.20
C ARG A 16 20.36 -0.04 27.55
N LEU A 17 21.55 0.13 28.10
CA LEU A 17 22.77 -0.48 27.62
C LEU A 17 23.21 -1.58 28.58
N GLU A 18 23.40 -2.78 28.06
CA GLU A 18 24.03 -3.90 28.75
C GLU A 18 25.33 -4.25 28.02
N THR A 19 26.44 -4.35 28.76
CA THR A 19 27.77 -4.66 28.18
C THR A 19 28.28 -5.99 28.70
N ASP A 20 28.72 -6.86 27.79
CA ASP A 20 29.49 -8.07 28.11
C ASP A 20 30.94 -7.84 27.69
N VAL A 21 31.78 -7.55 28.69
CA VAL A 21 33.20 -7.27 28.49
C VAL A 21 33.96 -8.53 28.04
N GLY A 22 33.54 -9.72 28.48
CA GLY A 22 34.18 -10.99 28.12
C GLY A 22 33.95 -11.38 26.67
N ARG A 23 32.83 -10.93 26.08
CA ARG A 23 32.49 -11.14 24.66
C ARG A 23 32.72 -9.91 23.77
N HIS A 24 33.21 -8.80 24.34
CA HIS A 24 33.33 -7.52 23.65
C HIS A 24 32.02 -7.09 22.94
N SER A 25 30.87 -7.34 23.58
CA SER A 25 29.56 -7.06 23.00
C SER A 25 28.75 -6.08 23.85
N ALA A 26 27.87 -5.33 23.21
CA ALA A 26 26.89 -4.45 23.84
C ALA A 26 25.50 -4.75 23.28
N SER A 27 24.51 -4.79 24.17
CA SER A 27 23.10 -4.94 23.83
C SER A 27 22.35 -3.67 24.23
N PHE A 28 21.50 -3.20 23.33
CA PHE A 28 20.69 -2.00 23.53
C PHE A 28 19.22 -2.38 23.55
N THR A 29 18.49 -1.91 24.55
CA THR A 29 17.03 -2.08 24.63
C THR A 29 16.36 -0.71 24.60
N ALA A 30 15.42 -0.54 23.68
CA ALA A 30 14.59 0.64 23.52
C ALA A 30 13.16 0.33 23.97
N ASP A 31 12.52 1.25 24.68
CA ASP A 31 11.06 1.23 24.83
C ASP A 31 10.44 2.00 23.65
N LEU A 32 9.79 1.26 22.76
CA LEU A 32 9.16 1.82 21.57
C LEU A 32 7.64 2.03 21.73
N ASN A 33 7.09 1.94 22.94
CA ASN A 33 5.64 2.07 23.16
C ASN A 33 5.07 3.45 22.76
N ALA A 34 5.92 4.49 22.76
CA ALA A 34 5.53 5.82 22.28
C ALA A 34 5.50 5.94 20.74
N PHE A 35 5.95 4.92 20.01
CA PHE A 35 5.96 4.88 18.57
C PHE A 35 4.72 4.15 18.09
N GLY A 36 4.01 4.78 17.15
CA GLY A 36 2.94 4.12 16.43
C GLY A 36 3.50 3.14 15.39
N PRO A 37 2.64 2.32 14.79
CA PRO A 37 3.00 1.54 13.62
C PRO A 37 3.59 2.42 12.51
N GLY A 38 4.58 1.89 11.79
CA GLY A 38 5.27 2.65 10.75
C GLY A 38 6.71 2.21 10.54
N ALA A 39 7.28 2.64 9.42
CA ALA A 39 8.71 2.62 9.20
C ALA A 39 9.36 3.84 9.89
N TRP A 40 10.43 3.60 10.61
CA TRP A 40 11.15 4.60 11.39
C TRP A 40 12.62 4.60 10.99
N GLU A 41 13.15 5.78 10.71
CA GLU A 41 14.59 5.99 10.47
C GLU A 41 15.18 6.85 11.58
N GLY A 42 16.42 6.55 11.94
CA GLY A 42 17.11 7.27 12.99
C GLY A 42 18.59 6.96 13.07
N VAL A 43 19.23 7.48 14.12
CA VAL A 43 20.64 7.27 14.41
C VAL A 43 20.78 6.79 15.84
N LEU A 44 21.39 5.62 16.02
CA LEU A 44 21.94 5.19 17.29
C LEU A 44 23.21 5.99 17.56
N GLU A 45 23.23 6.75 18.65
CA GLU A 45 24.39 7.46 19.15
C GLU A 45 24.83 6.83 20.47
N VAL A 46 26.07 6.33 20.53
CA VAL A 46 26.68 5.77 21.74
C VAL A 46 27.90 6.60 22.09
N ALA A 47 27.81 7.38 23.16
CA ALA A 47 28.91 8.20 23.66
C ALA A 47 29.58 7.55 24.87
N ASP A 48 30.91 7.53 24.85
CA ASP A 48 31.69 7.22 26.04
C ASP A 48 31.68 8.39 27.05
N LEU A 49 32.21 8.13 28.25
CA LEU A 49 32.34 9.17 29.29
C LEU A 49 33.71 9.86 29.22
N ALA A 50 34.46 9.70 28.12
CA ALA A 50 35.79 10.28 28.02
C ALA A 50 35.70 11.82 27.89
N PRO A 51 36.71 12.57 28.38
CA PRO A 51 36.75 14.03 28.26
C PRO A 51 36.65 14.52 26.81
N THR A 52 37.07 13.70 25.85
CA THR A 52 37.05 13.97 24.40
C THR A 52 35.75 13.56 23.71
N ARG A 53 34.77 12.97 24.43
CA ARG A 53 33.47 12.47 23.93
C ARG A 53 33.62 11.67 22.63
N ASN A 54 34.18 10.46 22.70
CA ASN A 54 34.12 9.59 21.53
C ASN A 54 32.66 9.13 21.39
N ALA A 55 32.08 9.38 20.21
CA ALA A 55 30.73 8.96 19.89
C ALA A 55 30.77 8.01 18.69
N PHE A 56 30.16 6.85 18.86
CA PHE A 56 29.81 5.97 17.77
C PHE A 56 28.41 6.32 17.29
N THR A 57 28.24 6.52 15.98
CA THR A 57 26.93 6.77 15.36
C THR A 57 26.66 5.71 14.32
N MET A 58 25.48 5.10 14.37
CA MET A 58 25.04 4.11 13.40
C MET A 58 23.63 4.43 12.92
N PRO A 59 23.38 4.52 11.60
CA PRO A 59 22.03 4.65 11.09
C PRO A 59 21.22 3.39 11.45
N LEU A 60 19.97 3.59 11.87
CA LEU A 60 19.03 2.53 12.17
C LEU A 60 17.74 2.74 11.38
N ARG A 61 17.22 1.64 10.85
CA ARG A 61 15.89 1.55 10.25
C ARG A 61 15.17 0.40 10.90
N PHE A 62 13.94 0.63 11.34
CA PHE A 62 13.08 -0.41 11.90
C PHE A 62 11.63 -0.13 11.55
N ALA A 63 10.81 -1.17 11.60
CA ALA A 63 9.37 -1.06 11.39
C ALA A 63 8.64 -1.58 12.62
N ILE A 64 7.61 -0.86 13.07
CA ILE A 64 6.69 -1.35 14.09
C ILE A 64 5.44 -1.82 13.37
N PRO A 65 5.14 -3.14 13.38
CA PRO A 65 3.99 -3.66 12.67
C PRO A 65 2.68 -3.18 13.32
N GLY A 66 1.67 -2.95 12.49
CA GLY A 66 0.33 -2.54 12.92
C GLY A 66 -0.29 -1.50 11.99
N LEU A 67 -1.36 -0.87 12.47
CA LEU A 67 -2.06 0.20 11.77
C LEU A 67 -2.28 1.42 12.68
N GLN A 68 -2.35 2.60 12.09
CA GLN A 68 -2.75 3.82 12.74
C GLN A 68 -3.75 4.58 11.86
N ILE A 69 -4.96 4.80 12.37
CA ILE A 69 -5.97 5.65 11.73
C ILE A 69 -5.75 7.09 12.20
N ALA A 70 -5.70 8.03 11.27
CA ALA A 70 -5.61 9.46 11.59
C ALA A 70 -6.89 9.96 12.29
N GLU A 71 -6.77 10.98 13.12
CA GLU A 71 -7.89 11.52 13.90
C GLU A 71 -9.03 12.06 13.02
N ASP A 72 -8.69 12.61 11.84
CA ASP A 72 -9.64 13.08 10.83
C ASP A 72 -10.26 11.95 9.99
N GLN A 73 -9.84 10.70 10.22
CA GLN A 73 -10.20 9.51 9.45
C GLN A 73 -9.95 9.64 7.94
N GLN A 74 -9.07 10.54 7.49
CA GLN A 74 -8.74 10.69 6.08
C GLN A 74 -7.50 9.89 5.67
N SER A 75 -6.82 9.26 6.62
CA SER A 75 -5.70 8.38 6.31
C SER A 75 -5.53 7.24 7.31
N VAL A 76 -4.96 6.13 6.80
CA VAL A 76 -4.52 4.97 7.58
C VAL A 76 -3.09 4.64 7.19
N ASN A 77 -2.19 4.60 8.17
CA ASN A 77 -0.83 4.12 7.97
C ASN A 77 -0.75 2.68 8.42
N PHE A 78 -0.22 1.81 7.57
CA PHE A 78 0.11 0.44 7.88
C PHE A 78 1.61 0.25 7.90
N SER A 79 2.06 -0.68 8.74
CA SER A 79 3.39 -1.23 8.63
C SER A 79 3.40 -2.72 8.89
N ALA A 80 4.14 -3.45 8.08
CA ALA A 80 4.25 -4.90 8.15
C ALA A 80 5.57 -5.37 7.55
N ALA A 81 6.25 -6.28 8.25
CA ALA A 81 7.51 -6.92 7.82
C ALA A 81 8.55 -5.96 7.20
N GLY A 82 8.68 -4.75 7.73
CA GLY A 82 9.65 -3.75 7.22
C GLY A 82 9.12 -2.81 6.14
N ALA A 83 7.93 -3.05 5.61
CA ALA A 83 7.25 -2.16 4.66
C ALA A 83 6.29 -1.19 5.36
N GLY A 84 6.08 -0.04 4.72
CA GLY A 84 5.09 0.97 5.10
C GLY A 84 4.13 1.21 3.95
N PHE A 85 2.85 1.35 4.27
CA PHE A 85 1.79 1.64 3.30
C PHE A 85 0.88 2.71 3.86
N THR A 86 0.39 3.58 2.99
CA THR A 86 -0.59 4.60 3.39
C THR A 86 -1.86 4.47 2.56
N VAL A 87 -3.02 4.46 3.20
CA VAL A 87 -4.34 4.55 2.57
C VAL A 87 -4.90 5.95 2.83
N ARG A 88 -5.30 6.70 1.80
CA ARG A 88 -5.83 8.07 1.93
C ARG A 88 -7.14 8.27 1.21
N GLY A 89 -7.98 9.09 1.83
CA GLY A 89 -9.14 9.67 1.18
C GLY A 89 -8.70 10.78 0.23
N GLY A 90 -8.37 10.42 -1.01
CA GLY A 90 -7.88 11.36 -2.01
C GLY A 90 -7.86 10.78 -3.41
N ARG A 91 -8.03 11.67 -4.40
CA ARG A 91 -8.16 11.29 -5.81
C ARG A 91 -6.89 10.72 -6.41
N SER A 92 -5.73 11.20 -5.98
CA SER A 92 -4.44 10.93 -6.65
C SER A 92 -3.54 9.96 -5.90
N ASP A 93 -3.90 9.58 -4.68
CA ASP A 93 -3.02 8.83 -3.77
C ASP A 93 -3.82 7.94 -2.82
N THR A 94 -4.77 7.17 -3.36
CA THR A 94 -5.64 6.32 -2.54
C THR A 94 -4.87 5.25 -1.77
N ILE A 95 -3.92 4.55 -2.40
CA ILE A 95 -3.04 3.56 -1.75
C ILE A 95 -1.59 3.81 -2.15
N SER A 96 -0.71 4.10 -1.19
CA SER A 96 0.71 4.36 -1.39
C SER A 96 1.59 3.21 -0.86
N VAL A 97 2.64 2.87 -1.63
CA VAL A 97 3.78 2.08 -1.15
C VAL A 97 4.90 3.06 -0.77
N ASP A 98 5.09 3.27 0.53
CA ASP A 98 5.85 4.43 1.03
C ASP A 98 7.31 4.41 0.57
N ALA A 99 7.95 3.23 0.61
CA ALA A 99 9.35 3.06 0.20
C ALA A 99 9.57 3.35 -1.30
N SER A 100 8.59 3.05 -2.14
CA SER A 100 8.65 3.29 -3.59
C SER A 100 8.24 4.72 -3.94
N GLY A 101 7.46 5.39 -3.07
CA GLY A 101 6.90 6.72 -3.30
C GLY A 101 5.87 6.75 -4.43
N ILE A 102 5.20 5.62 -4.65
CA ILE A 102 4.25 5.39 -5.74
C ILE A 102 2.87 5.12 -5.14
N SER A 103 1.81 5.59 -5.79
CA SER A 103 0.43 5.39 -5.33
C SER A 103 -0.49 4.92 -6.45
N ALA A 104 -1.39 4.00 -6.12
CA ALA A 104 -2.53 3.62 -6.95
C ALA A 104 -3.76 4.43 -6.57
N HIS A 105 -4.60 4.74 -7.54
CA HIS A 105 -5.90 5.35 -7.28
C HIS A 105 -7.03 4.60 -7.98
N MET A 106 -8.19 4.61 -7.31
CA MET A 106 -9.41 3.96 -7.79
C MET A 106 -10.19 4.92 -8.71
N THR A 107 -10.68 4.39 -9.83
CA THR A 107 -11.62 5.07 -10.72
C THR A 107 -12.82 4.17 -10.97
N LEU A 108 -14.02 4.76 -10.93
CA LEU A 108 -15.27 4.06 -11.22
C LEU A 108 -15.98 4.70 -12.41
N GLN A 109 -16.63 3.87 -13.22
CA GLN A 109 -17.50 4.31 -14.31
C GLN A 109 -18.81 3.50 -14.31
N PRO A 110 -19.80 3.93 -13.51
CA PRO A 110 -21.16 3.40 -13.62
C PRO A 110 -21.78 3.77 -14.99
N GLY A 111 -22.61 2.88 -15.53
CA GLY A 111 -23.29 3.07 -16.81
C GLY A 111 -24.13 4.35 -16.80
N GLY A 112 -23.98 5.18 -17.83
CA GLY A 112 -24.67 6.46 -17.94
C GLY A 112 -24.11 7.59 -17.07
N GLN A 113 -23.02 7.37 -16.34
CA GLN A 113 -22.37 8.36 -15.48
C GLN A 113 -20.97 8.74 -15.98
N LYS A 114 -20.47 9.89 -15.53
CA LYS A 114 -19.06 10.27 -15.68
C LYS A 114 -18.16 9.41 -14.78
N HIS A 115 -16.86 9.49 -14.98
CA HIS A 115 -15.89 8.86 -14.07
C HIS A 115 -16.02 9.47 -12.66
N LEU A 116 -15.96 8.59 -11.67
CA LEU A 116 -15.98 8.92 -10.25
C LEU A 116 -14.64 8.56 -9.60
N TYR A 117 -14.25 9.34 -8.62
CA TYR A 117 -12.99 9.22 -7.89
C TYR A 117 -13.25 9.28 -6.40
N VAL A 118 -12.33 8.72 -5.62
CA VAL A 118 -12.30 8.90 -4.16
C VAL A 118 -11.94 10.36 -3.87
N ARG A 119 -12.80 11.05 -3.14
CA ARG A 119 -12.55 12.42 -2.66
C ARG A 119 -11.99 12.43 -1.24
N GLY A 120 -12.44 11.48 -0.43
CA GLY A 120 -12.22 11.43 1.02
C GLY A 120 -12.82 10.15 1.58
N PHE A 121 -12.74 9.97 2.90
CA PHE A 121 -13.45 8.92 3.60
C PHE A 121 -14.57 9.51 4.45
N GLU A 122 -15.73 8.87 4.41
CA GLU A 122 -16.86 9.17 5.30
C GLU A 122 -16.59 8.59 6.68
N SER A 123 -16.08 7.37 6.72
CA SER A 123 -15.68 6.67 7.94
C SER A 123 -14.54 5.70 7.65
N VAL A 124 -13.72 5.46 8.66
CA VAL A 124 -12.72 4.39 8.66
C VAL A 124 -12.90 3.56 9.92
N THR A 125 -13.05 2.25 9.74
CA THR A 125 -13.29 1.29 10.80
C THR A 125 -12.11 0.33 10.90
N ASP A 126 -11.51 0.22 12.07
CA ASP A 126 -10.56 -0.85 12.40
C ASP A 126 -11.36 -2.15 12.59
N LEU A 127 -11.15 -3.14 11.72
CA LEU A 127 -11.81 -4.44 11.79
C LEU A 127 -11.07 -5.41 12.74
N GLY A 128 -9.94 -4.99 13.28
CA GLY A 128 -9.19 -5.71 14.29
C GLY A 128 -8.12 -6.63 13.70
N THR A 129 -7.98 -7.82 14.28
CA THR A 129 -6.93 -8.76 13.88
C THR A 129 -7.44 -10.17 13.87
N GLU A 130 -7.21 -10.82 12.74
CA GLU A 130 -7.60 -12.20 12.52
C GLU A 130 -6.47 -12.92 11.78
N ASN A 131 -6.03 -14.06 12.31
CA ASN A 131 -5.01 -14.92 11.67
C ASN A 131 -3.74 -14.17 11.21
N GLY A 132 -3.32 -13.14 11.96
CA GLY A 132 -2.14 -12.32 11.65
C GLY A 132 -2.38 -11.16 10.69
N TRP A 133 -3.58 -11.07 10.09
CA TRP A 133 -4.05 -9.93 9.31
C TRP A 133 -4.59 -8.83 10.20
N ARG A 134 -4.22 -7.60 9.86
CA ARG A 134 -4.71 -6.35 10.45
C ARG A 134 -5.45 -5.61 9.35
N GLU A 135 -6.74 -5.38 9.54
CA GLU A 135 -7.63 -4.91 8.47
C GLU A 135 -8.39 -3.64 8.87
N VAL A 136 -8.58 -2.75 7.90
CA VAL A 136 -9.51 -1.63 8.01
C VAL A 136 -10.49 -1.64 6.84
N GLU A 137 -11.68 -1.09 7.07
CA GLU A 137 -12.64 -0.75 6.03
C GLU A 137 -12.84 0.77 6.01
N ALA A 138 -12.72 1.38 4.84
CA ALA A 138 -13.01 2.78 4.62
C ALA A 138 -14.21 2.93 3.68
N LYS A 139 -15.26 3.63 4.14
CA LYS A 139 -16.36 4.06 3.25
C LYS A 139 -15.93 5.34 2.54
N ALA A 140 -15.89 5.31 1.21
CA ALA A 140 -15.39 6.43 0.42
C ALA A 140 -16.47 7.48 0.12
N LEU A 141 -16.09 8.75 0.21
CA LEU A 141 -16.82 9.87 -0.39
C LEU A 141 -16.37 10.04 -1.84
N LEU A 142 -17.30 10.31 -2.75
CA LEU A 142 -17.02 10.37 -4.17
C LEU A 142 -17.03 11.81 -4.72
N GLU A 143 -16.26 12.01 -5.79
CA GLU A 143 -16.35 13.18 -6.66
C GLU A 143 -16.41 12.76 -8.13
N ASP A 144 -16.98 13.62 -8.98
CA ASP A 144 -16.94 13.43 -10.43
C ASP A 144 -15.59 13.87 -11.04
N ILE A 145 -15.45 13.67 -12.35
CA ILE A 145 -14.24 14.04 -13.09
C ILE A 145 -13.87 15.52 -13.02
N ASP A 146 -14.86 16.40 -12.79
CA ASP A 146 -14.70 17.84 -12.67
C ASP A 146 -14.31 18.25 -11.22
N GLY A 147 -14.16 17.28 -10.31
CA GLY A 147 -13.82 17.50 -8.91
C GLY A 147 -15.03 17.93 -8.07
N LYS A 148 -16.25 17.76 -8.59
CA LYS A 148 -17.47 18.10 -7.85
C LYS A 148 -17.83 16.94 -6.94
N PRO A 149 -18.05 17.17 -5.63
CA PRO A 149 -18.57 16.16 -4.73
C PRO A 149 -19.93 15.65 -5.21
N VAL A 150 -20.15 14.34 -5.07
CA VAL A 150 -21.42 13.68 -5.37
C VAL A 150 -21.80 12.77 -4.21
N THR A 151 -23.09 12.54 -4.03
CA THR A 151 -23.65 11.62 -3.04
C THR A 151 -23.87 10.24 -3.63
N ASP A 152 -23.85 9.21 -2.78
CA ASP A 152 -24.14 7.82 -3.17
C ASP A 152 -25.47 7.72 -3.93
N GLU A 153 -26.50 8.45 -3.49
CA GLU A 153 -27.84 8.44 -4.11
C GLU A 153 -27.86 9.12 -5.48
N GLU A 154 -27.09 10.19 -5.70
CA GLU A 154 -27.01 10.88 -6.99
C GLU A 154 -26.38 9.99 -8.08
N VAL A 155 -25.34 9.24 -7.72
CA VAL A 155 -24.64 8.36 -8.66
C VAL A 155 -25.15 6.92 -8.63
N GLY A 156 -25.94 6.55 -7.62
CA GLY A 156 -26.51 5.22 -7.41
C GLY A 156 -25.47 4.15 -7.05
N VAL A 157 -24.35 4.51 -6.42
CA VAL A 157 -23.30 3.56 -6.03
C VAL A 157 -22.71 3.90 -4.66
N ARG A 158 -22.22 2.89 -3.93
CA ARG A 158 -21.37 3.06 -2.74
C ARG A 158 -20.03 2.38 -2.97
N LEU A 159 -18.95 2.97 -2.44
CA LEU A 159 -17.61 2.41 -2.53
C LEU A 159 -17.04 2.16 -1.13
N TYR A 160 -16.60 0.93 -0.91
CA TYR A 160 -15.84 0.51 0.27
C TYR A 160 -14.45 0.09 -0.16
N LEU A 161 -13.46 0.47 0.63
CA LEU A 161 -12.07 0.07 0.48
C LEU A 161 -11.63 -0.70 1.73
N ASN A 162 -11.36 -1.99 1.58
CA ASN A 162 -10.75 -2.79 2.61
C ASN A 162 -9.25 -2.86 2.36
N ALA A 163 -8.46 -2.60 3.38
CA ALA A 163 -7.01 -2.68 3.32
C ALA A 163 -6.49 -3.52 4.47
N ALA A 164 -5.66 -4.50 4.16
CA ALA A 164 -5.14 -5.46 5.12
C ALA A 164 -3.64 -5.66 4.96
N VAL A 165 -2.94 -5.79 6.08
CA VAL A 165 -1.52 -6.23 6.12
C VAL A 165 -1.37 -7.42 7.04
N HIS A 166 -0.46 -8.32 6.70
CA HIS A 166 -0.10 -9.45 7.55
C HIS A 166 1.25 -9.18 8.23
N ASN A 167 1.39 -9.52 9.51
CA ASN A 167 2.59 -9.15 10.30
C ASN A 167 3.95 -9.61 9.71
N ASP A 168 3.95 -10.69 8.93
CA ASP A 168 5.16 -11.31 8.34
C ASP A 168 5.31 -11.10 6.82
N LEU A 169 4.38 -10.39 6.17
CA LEU A 169 4.41 -10.10 4.73
C LEU A 169 4.65 -8.61 4.48
N PRO A 170 5.67 -8.21 3.69
CA PRO A 170 5.86 -6.82 3.27
C PRO A 170 4.90 -6.46 2.12
N ALA A 171 3.61 -6.72 2.28
CA ALA A 171 2.58 -6.45 1.28
C ALA A 171 1.29 -5.91 1.92
N ILE A 172 0.60 -5.03 1.20
CA ILE A 172 -0.77 -4.61 1.52
C ILE A 172 -1.73 -5.26 0.53
N VAL A 173 -2.76 -5.90 1.04
CA VAL A 173 -3.89 -6.42 0.26
C VAL A 173 -5.00 -5.38 0.29
N VAL A 174 -5.54 -5.06 -0.87
CA VAL A 174 -6.60 -4.06 -1.04
C VAL A 174 -7.76 -4.70 -1.78
N THR A 175 -8.95 -4.57 -1.20
CA THR A 175 -10.21 -4.94 -1.85
C THR A 175 -11.05 -3.68 -2.04
N GLY A 176 -11.41 -3.35 -3.27
CA GLY A 176 -12.39 -2.32 -3.58
C GLY A 176 -13.74 -2.96 -3.90
N THR A 177 -14.78 -2.60 -3.16
CA THR A 177 -16.14 -3.10 -3.37
C THR A 177 -17.07 -1.94 -3.74
N VAL A 178 -17.71 -2.07 -4.90
CA VAL A 178 -18.66 -1.10 -5.45
C VAL A 178 -20.06 -1.70 -5.41
N GLU A 179 -20.88 -1.24 -4.48
CA GLU A 179 -22.28 -1.65 -4.34
C GLU A 179 -23.17 -0.83 -5.29
N ASN A 180 -24.04 -1.50 -6.06
CA ASN A 180 -25.07 -0.81 -6.84
C ASN A 180 -26.32 -0.56 -5.98
N ILE A 181 -26.57 0.69 -5.59
CA ILE A 181 -27.76 1.05 -4.82
C ILE A 181 -28.89 1.64 -5.68
N GLY A 182 -28.66 1.77 -7.00
CA GLY A 182 -29.67 2.21 -7.95
C GLY A 182 -30.16 1.08 -8.85
N ALA A 183 -30.82 1.43 -9.97
CA ALA A 183 -31.24 0.45 -10.97
C ALA A 183 -30.04 -0.32 -11.58
N GLU A 184 -30.30 -1.52 -12.11
CA GLU A 184 -29.33 -2.33 -12.84
C GLU A 184 -28.59 -1.50 -13.90
N ARG A 185 -27.26 -1.65 -13.93
CA ARG A 185 -26.39 -0.90 -14.83
C ARG A 185 -25.08 -1.62 -15.05
N SER A 186 -24.39 -1.29 -16.15
CA SER A 186 -23.00 -1.69 -16.32
C SER A 186 -22.12 -0.98 -15.28
N MET A 187 -21.13 -1.67 -14.71
CA MET A 187 -20.12 -1.04 -13.85
C MET A 187 -18.71 -1.36 -14.33
N TYR A 188 -17.83 -0.36 -14.28
CA TYR A 188 -16.42 -0.58 -14.57
C TYR A 188 -15.57 0.05 -13.48
N GLY A 189 -14.75 -0.78 -12.83
CA GLY A 189 -13.77 -0.36 -11.84
C GLY A 189 -12.38 -0.54 -12.42
N PHE A 190 -11.48 0.39 -12.10
CA PHE A 190 -10.07 0.18 -12.34
C PHE A 190 -9.21 0.95 -11.35
N TRP A 191 -8.08 0.33 -11.03
CA TRP A 191 -7.00 0.91 -10.26
C TRP A 191 -5.85 1.27 -11.18
N GLY A 192 -4.99 2.18 -10.73
CA GLY A 192 -3.61 2.18 -11.22
C GLY A 192 -3.02 3.54 -11.36
N TRP A 193 -2.47 3.79 -12.55
CA TRP A 193 -1.56 4.89 -12.85
C TRP A 193 -0.20 4.74 -12.16
N LEU A 194 0.16 3.49 -11.85
CA LEU A 194 1.46 3.15 -11.30
C LEU A 194 2.53 3.30 -12.38
N PRO A 195 3.51 4.21 -12.18
CA PRO A 195 4.60 4.38 -13.13
C PRO A 195 5.68 3.31 -12.91
N GLY A 196 6.44 3.04 -13.97
CA GLY A 196 7.68 2.25 -13.91
C GLY A 196 8.66 2.72 -14.98
N ALA A 197 9.93 2.35 -14.85
CA ALA A 197 10.89 2.50 -15.94
C ALA A 197 10.50 1.63 -17.14
N ALA A 198 10.06 0.41 -16.83
CA ALA A 198 9.51 -0.62 -17.71
C ALA A 198 8.48 -1.42 -16.88
N TYR A 199 8.04 -2.57 -17.39
CA TYR A 199 7.35 -3.57 -16.58
C TYR A 199 7.85 -4.98 -16.89
N VAL A 200 7.81 -5.87 -15.90
CA VAL A 200 8.15 -7.29 -16.03
C VAL A 200 6.93 -8.10 -15.64
N THR A 201 6.65 -9.16 -16.39
CA THR A 201 5.56 -10.10 -16.10
C THR A 201 6.13 -11.51 -15.88
N PRO A 202 5.32 -12.53 -15.55
CA PRO A 202 5.82 -13.89 -15.35
C PRO A 202 6.40 -14.57 -16.59
N ASP A 203 6.29 -13.95 -17.77
CA ASP A 203 7.05 -14.38 -18.95
C ASP A 203 8.57 -14.17 -18.79
N GLY A 204 8.99 -13.40 -17.79
CA GLY A 204 10.39 -13.12 -17.47
C GLY A 204 10.99 -12.00 -18.33
N ASP A 205 10.24 -11.48 -19.29
CA ASP A 205 10.72 -10.45 -20.20
C ASP A 205 10.48 -9.05 -19.63
N THR A 206 11.40 -8.13 -19.93
CA THR A 206 11.22 -6.70 -19.65
C THR A 206 10.54 -6.03 -20.84
N HIS A 207 9.39 -5.43 -20.58
CA HIS A 207 8.56 -4.78 -21.57
C HIS A 207 8.68 -3.26 -21.47
N GLU A 208 9.00 -2.63 -22.59
CA GLU A 208 8.99 -1.17 -22.74
C GLU A 208 7.56 -0.67 -22.94
N TRP A 209 7.27 0.54 -22.47
CA TRP A 209 5.94 1.14 -22.60
C TRP A 209 5.59 1.40 -24.07
N THR A 210 4.47 0.85 -24.52
CA THR A 210 3.96 1.10 -25.89
C THR A 210 3.39 2.52 -26.05
N MET A 211 3.11 3.20 -24.93
CA MET A 211 2.43 4.50 -24.88
C MET A 211 1.05 4.47 -25.55
N THR A 212 0.40 3.31 -25.53
CA THR A 212 -0.98 3.11 -25.99
C THR A 212 -1.84 2.48 -24.90
N TYR A 213 -3.17 2.58 -25.02
CA TYR A 213 -4.05 1.79 -24.17
C TYR A 213 -4.14 0.38 -24.73
N HIS A 214 -3.69 -0.59 -23.95
CA HIS A 214 -3.67 -2.00 -24.34
C HIS A 214 -3.77 -2.89 -23.11
N ASP A 215 -4.76 -3.77 -23.08
CA ASP A 215 -4.87 -4.83 -22.07
C ASP A 215 -4.03 -6.01 -22.52
N PHE A 216 -3.20 -6.54 -21.63
CA PHE A 216 -2.41 -7.74 -21.91
C PHE A 216 -2.81 -8.95 -21.06
N GLY A 217 -3.95 -8.85 -20.35
CA GLY A 217 -4.61 -9.99 -19.70
C GLY A 217 -4.30 -10.10 -18.21
N ASN A 218 -4.33 -11.31 -17.67
CA ASN A 218 -4.29 -11.61 -16.25
C ASN A 218 -3.00 -12.39 -15.90
N PRO A 219 -1.80 -11.77 -15.98
CA PRO A 219 -0.54 -12.45 -15.67
C PRO A 219 -0.43 -12.93 -14.22
N GLY A 220 -1.29 -12.48 -13.31
CA GLY A 220 -1.22 -12.80 -11.88
C GLY A 220 -0.33 -11.84 -11.10
N TRP A 221 0.77 -11.35 -11.69
CA TRP A 221 1.57 -10.27 -11.12
C TRP A 221 2.31 -9.47 -12.19
N VAL A 222 2.69 -8.24 -11.82
CA VAL A 222 3.57 -7.35 -12.58
C VAL A 222 4.58 -6.73 -11.63
N PHE A 223 5.84 -6.67 -12.05
CA PHE A 223 6.87 -5.86 -11.39
C PHE A 223 7.09 -4.56 -12.17
N LEU A 224 7.06 -3.45 -11.45
CA LEU A 224 7.28 -2.10 -11.97
C LEU A 224 8.58 -1.53 -11.37
N PRO A 225 9.73 -1.71 -12.04
CA PRO A 225 10.99 -1.10 -11.61
C PRO A 225 10.85 0.41 -11.45
N ASN A 226 11.43 0.97 -10.38
CA ASN A 226 11.43 2.41 -10.16
C ASN A 226 12.25 3.13 -11.24
N LYS A 227 11.86 4.34 -11.60
CA LYS A 227 12.64 5.20 -12.50
C LYS A 227 13.92 5.70 -11.83
N SER A 228 13.91 5.80 -10.50
CA SER A 228 15.07 6.20 -9.70
C SER A 228 15.74 4.99 -9.09
N ALA A 229 17.04 4.81 -9.34
CA ALA A 229 17.80 3.64 -8.88
C ALA A 229 18.01 3.56 -7.35
N ASP A 230 17.70 4.64 -6.61
CA ASP A 230 17.81 4.72 -5.15
C ASP A 230 16.57 4.24 -4.40
N ARG A 231 15.50 3.86 -5.11
CA ARG A 231 14.22 3.44 -4.54
C ARG A 231 13.79 2.07 -5.08
N PRO A 232 13.14 1.23 -4.27
CA PRO A 232 12.53 0.02 -4.78
C PRO A 232 11.44 0.34 -5.80
N GLY A 233 11.24 -0.60 -6.73
CA GLY A 233 10.06 -0.66 -7.58
C GLY A 233 8.82 -1.08 -6.78
N VAL A 234 7.77 -1.44 -7.50
CA VAL A 234 6.52 -1.94 -6.92
C VAL A 234 6.16 -3.27 -7.57
N GLY A 235 5.91 -4.29 -6.75
CA GLY A 235 5.19 -5.49 -7.18
C GLY A 235 3.69 -5.24 -7.07
N TRP A 236 2.94 -5.58 -8.12
CA TRP A 236 1.49 -5.52 -8.16
C TRP A 236 0.93 -6.90 -8.52
N ILE A 237 0.20 -7.51 -7.58
CA ILE A 237 -0.28 -8.89 -7.66
C ILE A 237 -1.81 -8.87 -7.71
N SER A 238 -2.40 -9.47 -8.74
CA SER A 238 -3.85 -9.53 -8.89
C SER A 238 -4.26 -10.53 -9.98
N GLY A 239 -5.46 -11.09 -9.84
CA GLY A 239 -6.07 -11.96 -10.82
C GLY A 239 -6.90 -11.18 -11.83
N GLU A 240 -6.99 -9.87 -11.65
CA GLU A 240 -7.68 -8.94 -12.53
C GLU A 240 -6.86 -8.64 -13.80
N THR A 241 -7.46 -7.91 -14.73
CA THR A 241 -6.85 -7.65 -16.04
C THR A 241 -5.89 -6.47 -15.95
N PHE A 242 -4.61 -6.71 -16.23
CA PHE A 242 -3.61 -5.66 -16.37
C PHE A 242 -3.63 -5.04 -17.78
N GLY A 243 -3.34 -3.75 -17.84
CA GLY A 243 -3.15 -3.05 -19.10
C GLY A 243 -2.31 -1.79 -18.99
N GLU A 244 -1.73 -1.39 -20.12
CA GLU A 244 -0.96 -0.17 -20.25
C GLU A 244 -1.86 1.04 -20.44
N SER A 245 -1.41 2.18 -19.92
CA SER A 245 -1.93 3.48 -20.29
C SER A 245 -1.01 4.18 -21.30
N ARG A 246 -1.59 5.13 -22.04
CA ARG A 246 -0.84 6.02 -22.95
C ARG A 246 0.21 6.92 -22.28
N PHE A 247 0.32 6.87 -20.95
CA PHE A 247 1.21 7.71 -20.16
C PHE A 247 2.42 6.95 -19.59
N GLY A 248 2.61 5.69 -19.99
CA GLY A 248 3.68 4.85 -19.45
C GLY A 248 3.40 4.47 -18.01
N THR A 249 2.17 4.04 -17.73
CA THR A 249 1.72 3.58 -16.42
C THR A 249 0.89 2.31 -16.57
N MET A 250 0.88 1.52 -15.50
CA MET A 250 0.06 0.30 -15.41
C MET A 250 -1.33 0.62 -14.86
N LEU A 251 -2.33 -0.07 -15.38
CA LEU A 251 -3.72 -0.06 -14.94
C LEU A 251 -4.13 -1.51 -14.65
N LEU A 252 -5.07 -1.64 -13.71
CA LEU A 252 -5.71 -2.90 -13.35
C LEU A 252 -7.22 -2.71 -13.48
N TYR A 253 -7.85 -3.50 -14.33
CA TYR A 253 -9.26 -3.42 -14.68
C TYR A 253 -10.00 -4.64 -14.15
N THR A 254 -11.28 -4.48 -13.83
CA THR A 254 -12.14 -5.65 -13.60
C THR A 254 -12.08 -6.60 -14.78
N THR A 255 -11.95 -7.90 -14.49
CA THR A 255 -11.78 -8.97 -15.48
C THR A 255 -12.92 -8.96 -16.49
N GLU A 256 -14.16 -8.93 -16.00
CA GLU A 256 -15.30 -8.64 -16.87
C GLU A 256 -15.34 -7.12 -17.11
N ARG A 257 -15.28 -6.74 -18.39
CA ARG A 257 -15.42 -5.34 -18.78
C ARG A 257 -16.89 -4.97 -18.78
N LYS A 258 -17.25 -4.01 -17.92
CA LYS A 258 -18.60 -3.45 -17.83
C LYS A 258 -19.71 -4.48 -17.53
N PRO A 259 -19.53 -5.40 -16.56
CA PRO A 259 -20.61 -6.31 -16.15
C PRO A 259 -21.86 -5.53 -15.78
N ALA A 260 -23.02 -6.11 -16.10
CA ALA A 260 -24.29 -5.63 -15.56
C ALA A 260 -24.37 -6.03 -14.08
N VAL A 261 -24.55 -5.05 -13.20
CA VAL A 261 -24.66 -5.25 -11.74
C VAL A 261 -26.09 -4.91 -11.33
N ALA A 262 -26.81 -5.88 -10.76
CA ALA A 262 -28.18 -5.69 -10.30
C ALA A 262 -28.22 -4.78 -9.06
N THR A 263 -29.41 -4.28 -8.70
CA THR A 263 -29.59 -3.50 -7.47
C THR A 263 -29.30 -4.35 -6.24
N GLY A 264 -28.42 -3.88 -5.37
CA GLY A 264 -27.97 -4.57 -4.15
C GLY A 264 -26.78 -5.52 -4.37
N ASP A 265 -26.40 -5.78 -5.62
CA ASP A 265 -25.20 -6.54 -5.94
C ASP A 265 -23.97 -5.63 -5.98
N SER A 266 -22.79 -6.25 -5.96
CA SER A 266 -21.51 -5.54 -5.91
C SER A 266 -20.52 -6.03 -6.95
N LEU A 267 -19.71 -5.10 -7.43
CA LEU A 267 -18.49 -5.35 -8.19
C LEU A 267 -17.30 -5.27 -7.23
N THR A 268 -16.45 -6.29 -7.20
CA THR A 268 -15.30 -6.35 -6.30
C THR A 268 -14.01 -6.51 -7.09
N MET A 269 -12.93 -5.87 -6.65
CA MET A 269 -11.58 -6.06 -7.17
C MET A 269 -10.62 -6.22 -6.01
N THR A 270 -9.73 -7.22 -6.09
CA THR A 270 -8.71 -7.45 -5.07
C THR A 270 -7.32 -7.49 -5.69
N PHE A 271 -6.36 -6.84 -5.05
CA PHE A 271 -4.95 -6.88 -5.43
C PHE A 271 -4.05 -6.72 -4.21
N ALA A 272 -2.75 -6.97 -4.39
CA ALA A 272 -1.74 -6.63 -3.42
C ALA A 272 -0.65 -5.73 -4.03
N LEU A 273 -0.08 -4.86 -3.20
CA LEU A 273 1.09 -4.05 -3.52
C LEU A 273 2.21 -4.36 -2.53
N MET A 274 3.45 -4.38 -3.03
CA MET A 274 4.66 -4.51 -2.22
C MET A 274 5.80 -3.66 -2.78
N PRO A 275 6.72 -3.15 -1.95
CA PRO A 275 8.02 -2.72 -2.45
C PRO A 275 8.78 -3.95 -2.95
N ALA A 276 9.45 -3.82 -4.11
CA ALA A 276 10.23 -4.91 -4.69
C ALA A 276 11.49 -4.36 -5.39
N LEU A 277 12.59 -5.11 -5.31
CA LEU A 277 13.84 -4.83 -6.01
C LEU A 277 13.98 -5.63 -7.31
N ALA A 278 13.28 -6.76 -7.41
CA ALA A 278 13.33 -7.65 -8.55
C ALA A 278 11.99 -8.37 -8.77
N ALA A 279 11.80 -8.95 -9.95
CA ALA A 279 10.57 -9.65 -10.31
C ALA A 279 10.36 -10.93 -9.48
N GLU A 280 11.46 -11.61 -9.15
CA GLU A 280 11.48 -12.83 -8.34
C GLU A 280 10.90 -12.61 -6.94
N GLU A 281 11.11 -11.42 -6.36
CA GLU A 281 10.52 -11.06 -5.05
C GLU A 281 8.99 -10.94 -5.14
N VAL A 282 8.47 -10.48 -6.30
CA VAL A 282 7.03 -10.36 -6.54
C VAL A 282 6.40 -11.73 -6.75
N GLU A 283 7.07 -12.62 -7.48
CA GLU A 283 6.65 -14.00 -7.67
C GLU A 283 6.60 -14.76 -6.34
N GLU A 284 7.65 -14.69 -5.53
CA GLU A 284 7.68 -15.30 -4.19
C GLU A 284 6.55 -14.75 -3.30
N MET A 285 6.28 -13.44 -3.35
CA MET A 285 5.19 -12.85 -2.59
C MET A 285 3.83 -13.34 -3.04
N ALA A 286 3.60 -13.50 -4.35
CA ALA A 286 2.35 -14.03 -4.87
C ALA A 286 2.07 -15.45 -4.35
N GLU A 287 3.11 -16.30 -4.26
CA GLU A 287 2.99 -17.63 -3.65
C GLU A 287 2.69 -17.55 -2.15
N ARG A 288 3.43 -16.71 -1.42
CA ARG A 288 3.22 -16.53 0.03
C ARG A 288 1.83 -15.99 0.37
N LEU A 289 1.28 -15.08 -0.44
CA LEU A 289 -0.09 -14.58 -0.27
C LEU A 289 -1.12 -15.70 -0.45
N ARG A 290 -0.91 -16.57 -1.45
CA ARG A 290 -1.76 -17.75 -1.67
C ARG A 290 -1.69 -18.74 -0.49
N GLU A 291 -0.51 -18.98 0.06
CA GLU A 291 -0.33 -19.81 1.26
C GLU A 291 -1.04 -19.25 2.50
N LYS A 292 -1.19 -17.92 2.58
CA LYS A 292 -1.96 -17.22 3.61
C LYS A 292 -3.46 -17.17 3.33
N GLY A 293 -3.93 -17.81 2.26
CA GLY A 293 -5.34 -17.87 1.88
C GLY A 293 -5.87 -16.59 1.23
N VAL A 294 -4.99 -15.70 0.75
CA VAL A 294 -5.41 -14.56 -0.05
C VAL A 294 -5.53 -15.02 -1.49
N ASP A 295 -6.76 -15.07 -2.00
CA ASP A 295 -7.03 -15.45 -3.37
C ASP A 295 -6.93 -14.22 -4.28
N LEU A 296 -5.75 -14.03 -4.86
CA LEU A 296 -5.41 -12.90 -5.74
C LEU A 296 -5.10 -13.35 -7.16
N ALA A 297 -5.44 -14.57 -7.56
CA ALA A 297 -5.22 -15.07 -8.91
C ALA A 297 -6.57 -15.63 -9.43
N PRO A 298 -6.77 -15.73 -10.76
CA PRO A 298 -7.96 -16.40 -11.28
C PRO A 298 -7.92 -17.91 -11.05
#